data_AF-A0AA51L0N8-F1
#
_entry.id   AF-A0AA51L0N8-F1
#
_cell.length_a   1.000
_cell.length_b   1.000
_cell.length_c   1.000
_cell.angle_alpha   90.00
_cell.angle_beta   90.00
_cell.angle_gamma   90.00
#
_symmetry.space_group_name_H-M   'P 1'
#
loop_
_entity.id
_entity.type
_entity.pdbx_description
1 polymer ?
#
loop_
_entity_poly.entity_id
_entity_poly.type
_entity_poly.pdbx_seq_one_letter_code
_entity_poly.pdbx_strand_id
1 'polypeptide(L)' 'MNTEEIVHLLAVQKIIANEHEFGQFLIDHNYQSKLQLGTFELTSDMSYDQMAKIITKQSK' A
#
# COMPACT_ATOMS: atom_id res chain seq x y z
N MET A 1 -8.63 2.59 9.56
CA MET A 1 -7.63 2.26 8.54
C MET A 1 -6.61 1.29 9.06
N ASN A 2 -6.92 0.01 8.89
CA ASN A 2 -5.94 -1.08 8.95
C ASN A 2 -5.40 -1.35 7.52
N THR A 3 -4.39 -2.21 7.40
CA THR A 3 -3.79 -2.58 6.10
C THR A 3 -4.84 -3.11 5.13
N GLU A 4 -5.78 -3.93 5.61
CA GLU A 4 -6.85 -4.53 4.81
C GLU A 4 -7.76 -3.48 4.15
N GLU A 5 -8.18 -2.46 4.90
CA GLU A 5 -8.98 -1.35 4.37
C GLU A 5 -8.23 -0.56 3.29
N ILE A 6 -6.91 -0.37 3.45
CA ILE A 6 -6.08 0.33 2.46
C ILE A 6 -5.99 -0.47 1.17
N VAL A 7 -5.60 -1.75 1.25
CA VAL A 7 -5.43 -2.58 0.06
C VAL A 7 -6.76 -2.81 -0.65
N HIS A 8 -7.85 -2.96 0.12
CA HIS A 8 -9.19 -3.05 -0.44
C HIS A 8 -9.58 -1.80 -1.23
N LEU A 9 -9.35 -0.60 -0.65
CA LEU A 9 -9.63 0.66 -1.33
C LEU A 9 -8.85 0.80 -2.65
N LEU A 10 -7.56 0.43 -2.63
CA LEU A 10 -6.71 0.48 -3.82
C LEU A 10 -7.18 -0.52 -4.89
N ALA A 11 -7.64 -1.70 -4.50
CA ALA A 11 -8.15 -2.70 -5.43
C ALA A 11 -9.48 -2.26 -6.06
N VAL A 12 -10.40 -1.72 -5.25
CA VAL A 12 -11.68 -1.17 -5.72
C VAL A 12 -11.47 -0.01 -6.70
N GLN A 13 -10.46 0.82 -6.47
CA GLN A 13 -10.07 1.91 -7.38
C GLN A 13 -9.24 1.42 -8.58
N LYS A 14 -8.98 0.11 -8.70
CA LYS A 14 -8.15 -0.51 -9.75
C LYS A 14 -6.72 0.01 -9.81
N ILE A 15 -6.21 0.53 -8.68
CA ILE A 15 -4.82 0.95 -8.53
C ILE A 15 -3.92 -0.28 -8.37
N ILE A 16 -4.39 -1.29 -7.64
CA ILE A 16 -3.73 -2.61 -7.53
C ILE A 16 -4.62 -3.70 -8.12
N ALA A 17 -3.99 -4.74 -8.66
CA ALA A 17 -4.70 -5.88 -9.24
C ALA A 17 -5.31 -6.80 -8.18
N ASN A 18 -4.62 -6.99 -7.05
CA ASN A 18 -5.02 -7.93 -6.02
C ASN A 18 -4.67 -7.39 -4.62
N GLU A 19 -5.69 -7.23 -3.78
CA GLU A 19 -5.57 -6.78 -2.39
C GLU A 19 -4.74 -7.75 -1.54
N HIS A 20 -4.83 -9.06 -1.79
CA HIS A 20 -4.09 -10.08 -1.06
C HIS A 20 -2.59 -10.04 -1.39
N GLU A 21 -2.22 -9.87 -2.67
CA GLU A 21 -0.81 -9.79 -3.07
C GLU A 21 -0.13 -8.55 -2.50
N PHE A 22 -0.78 -7.38 -2.59
CA PHE A 22 -0.22 -6.16 -2.02
C PHE A 22 -0.23 -6.17 -0.49
N GLY A 23 -1.27 -6.73 0.13
CA GLY A 23 -1.33 -6.92 1.58
C GLY A 23 -0.20 -7.80 2.09
N GLN A 24 0.07 -8.92 1.42
CA GLN A 24 1.18 -9.82 1.74
C GLN A 24 2.53 -9.12 1.55
N PHE A 25 2.70 -8.35 0.47
CA PHE A 25 3.90 -7.55 0.26
C PHE A 25 4.16 -6.58 1.44
N LEU A 26 3.12 -5.92 1.96
CA LEU A 26 3.26 -5.03 3.12
C LEU A 26 3.60 -5.79 4.41
N ILE A 27 3.14 -7.03 4.57
CA ILE A 27 3.49 -7.92 5.70
C ILE A 27 4.94 -8.35 5.60
N ASP A 28 5.34 -8.93 4.47
CA ASP A 28 6.66 -9.53 4.25
C ASP A 28 7.79 -8.50 4.43
N HIS A 29 7.51 -7.24 4.09
CA HIS A 29 8.44 -6.13 4.23
C HIS A 29 8.33 -5.37 5.57
N ASN A 30 7.53 -5.84 6.52
CA ASN A 30 7.26 -5.16 7.80
C ASN A 30 6.81 -3.69 7.63
N TYR A 31 5.99 -3.44 6.60
CA TYR A 31 5.44 -2.13 6.30
C TYR A 31 4.13 -1.83 7.03
N GLN A 32 3.42 -2.85 7.53
CA GLN A 32 2.15 -2.69 8.24
C GLN A 32 2.23 -1.67 9.41
N SER A 33 3.35 -1.66 10.15
CA SER A 33 3.58 -0.72 11.28
C SER A 33 4.07 0.66 10.84
N LYS A 34 4.41 0.84 9.57
CA LYS A 34 4.95 2.07 8.99
C LYS A 34 3.94 2.81 8.13
N LEU A 35 2.75 2.24 7.91
CA LEU A 35 1.67 2.86 7.15
C LEU A 35 1.31 4.20 7.77
N GLN A 36 1.28 5.23 6.93
CA GLN A 36 0.93 6.59 7.33
C GLN A 36 -0.53 6.88 7.00
N LEU A 37 -1.18 7.63 7.88
CA LEU A 37 -2.48 8.22 7.59
C LEU A 37 -2.27 9.50 6.77
N GLY A 38 -2.96 9.61 5.63
CA GLY A 38 -2.86 10.77 4.76
C GLY A 38 -3.51 10.54 3.40
N THR A 39 -3.45 11.55 2.55
CA THR A 39 -3.83 11.45 1.14
C THR A 39 -2.58 11.18 0.32
N PHE A 40 -2.63 10.16 -0.53
CA PHE A 40 -1.53 9.76 -1.39
C PHE A 40 -2.03 9.69 -2.83
N GLU A 41 -1.20 10.13 -3.77
CA GLU A 41 -1.44 9.92 -5.19
C GLU A 41 -0.73 8.64 -5.62
N LEU A 42 -1.52 7.63 -5.98
CA LEU A 42 -1.05 6.34 -6.46
C LEU A 42 -1.63 6.09 -7.84
N THR A 43 -0.83 5.50 -8.73
CA THR A 43 -1.27 5.12 -10.08
C THR A 43 -1.06 3.64 -10.30
N SER A 44 -1.86 3.03 -11.17
CA SER A 44 -1.75 1.61 -11.52
C SER A 44 -0.43 1.24 -12.22
N ASP A 45 0.30 2.23 -12.70
CA ASP A 45 1.60 2.04 -13.35
C ASP A 45 2.75 1.90 -12.34
N MET A 46 2.49 2.16 -11.05
CA MET A 46 3.48 1.99 -9.99
C MET A 46 3.64 0.52 -9.61
N SER A 47 4.87 0.12 -9.30
CA SER A 47 5.15 -1.15 -8.64
C SER A 47 4.72 -1.13 -7.17
N TYR A 48 4.50 -2.32 -6.59
CA TYR A 48 4.19 -2.44 -5.17
C TYR A 48 5.24 -1.81 -4.25
N ASP A 49 6.53 -1.88 -4.62
CA ASP A 49 7.59 -1.20 -3.89
C ASP A 49 7.42 0.33 -3.92
N GLN A 50 7.11 0.91 -5.08
CA GLN A 50 6.84 2.36 -5.19
C GLN A 50 5.61 2.77 -4.38
N MET A 51 4.51 2.02 -4.50
CA MET A 51 3.29 2.29 -3.74
C MET A 51 3.55 2.21 -2.24
N ALA A 52 4.22 1.14 -1.78
CA ALA A 52 4.57 0.97 -0.38
C ALA A 52 5.46 2.11 0.11
N LYS A 53 6.44 2.57 -0.68
CA LYS A 53 7.30 3.71 -0.31
C LYS A 53 6.52 5.01 -0.13
N ILE A 54 5.45 5.22 -0.89
CA ILE A 54 4.58 6.40 -0.81
C ILE A 54 3.71 6.34 0.46
N ILE A 55 3.07 5.19 0.72
CA ILE A 55 2.12 5.04 1.84
C ILE A 55 2.79 4.72 3.18
N THR A 56 4.11 4.49 3.20
CA THR A 56 4.86 4.18 4.42
C THR A 56 5.84 5.29 4.79
N LYS A 57 6.10 5.42 6.09
CA LYS A 57 7.16 6.29 6.60
C LYS A 57 8.51 5.73 6.18
N GLN A 58 9.17 6.39 5.22
CA GLN A 58 10.61 6.24 4.97
C GLN A 58 11.35 6.79 6.19
N SER A 59 11.68 5.94 7.17
CA SER A 59 12.65 6.31 8.21
C SER A 59 14.01 6.48 7.53
N LYS A 60 14.54 7.70 7.55
CA LYS A 60 15.88 8.04 7.08
C LYS A 60 16.95 7.51 8.02
#